data_AF-A0A2E4ZZP7-F1
#
_entry.id   AF-A0A2E4ZZP7-F1
#
_cell.length_a   1.000
_cell.length_b   1.000
_cell.length_c   1.000
_cell.angle_alpha   90.00
_cell.angle_beta   90.00
_cell.angle_gamma   90.00
#
_symmetry.space_group_name_H-M   'P 1'
#
loop_
_entity.id
_entity.type
_entity.pdbx_description
1 polymer ?
#
loop_
_entity_poly.entity_id
_entity_poly.type
_entity_poly.pdbx_seq_one_letter_code
_entity_poly.pdbx_strand_id
1 'polypeptide(L)'
;MRRILDWFEDRTGYRGLLKEVLYENVPGGARWRYVWGSCLTFAFFIQIITGILLWTAYSPSAQTAWESVYFIQEHMTAGWFLRGVHHFMAQAMIVLLALHLMQVVIDGAYRAPREVNFWFGIILLMITLALSLTGYLLPWDQKGYWATKVATNLLAMVPFIGSDLQKLVVGGAEYGHHTLTRFFALHAGVLPGLMIAFIVGHVYLFRKHGVKAKKPHRSKDASFWPDQVFKDAVACLAVLLTVVFLTIWFHGAPLADPADPSDPYAAARPEWYFLFLFQLLKYFPGQWTIVGSLVIPGIVVLWMFAKPFIAKEKKGHRFNVWALWGLLLGVVSLTWLAIQEDRSKLMFQASVSESERRSERVKELAKIKGIPAQGAVALLREDPKTQGPRIFASHCSSCHRYDGHDGRGNLVAEYSSAPDLAGFASREWVEKLLDHQHFVSESFFGNTEFVNGKMAKQLAKYDEAEKALVPKVAALLSDLAELPYQKKLSDDEREAGFDVFFDELACIDCHDIENEDEGSAPDLTGYGSREWLLAFIGDPSHERFYGSKNDRMPSFGRDNKISAREIEMLVDWLRKDWISLMGKDDE
;
A
#
# COMPACT_ATOMS: atom_id res chain seq x y z
N MET A 1 56.28 3.86 0.09
CA MET A 1 55.07 4.70 -0.02
C MET A 1 55.35 6.08 -0.64
N ARG A 2 56.23 6.94 -0.07
CA ARG A 2 56.53 8.28 -0.64
C ARG A 2 56.95 8.26 -2.12
N ARG A 3 57.89 7.37 -2.49
CA ARG A 3 58.39 7.25 -3.89
C ARG A 3 57.30 6.90 -4.91
N ILE A 4 56.27 6.13 -4.51
CA ILE A 4 55.11 5.79 -5.35
C ILE A 4 54.17 6.99 -5.46
N LEU A 5 53.93 7.69 -4.34
CA LEU A 5 53.09 8.89 -4.31
C LEU A 5 53.70 10.04 -5.12
N ASP A 6 55.03 10.18 -5.12
CA ASP A 6 55.75 11.19 -5.90
C ASP A 6 55.79 10.82 -7.38
N TRP A 7 55.97 9.53 -7.72
CA TRP A 7 55.81 9.04 -9.07
C TRP A 7 54.41 9.35 -9.60
N PHE A 8 53.36 9.06 -8.83
CA PHE A 8 51.97 9.31 -9.21
C PHE A 8 51.66 10.81 -9.34
N GLU A 9 52.21 11.65 -8.45
CA GLU A 9 52.09 13.11 -8.56
C GLU A 9 52.67 13.65 -9.86
N ASP A 10 53.86 13.20 -10.23
CA ASP A 10 54.55 13.68 -11.44
C ASP A 10 53.80 13.30 -12.74
N ARG A 11 52.89 12.30 -12.70
CA ARG A 11 52.06 11.90 -13.86
C ARG A 11 50.67 12.51 -13.84
N THR A 12 50.11 12.78 -12.66
CA THR A 12 48.69 13.16 -12.51
C THR A 12 48.47 14.57 -11.97
N GLY A 13 49.46 15.16 -11.29
CA GLY A 13 49.34 16.44 -10.61
C GLY A 13 48.27 16.45 -9.50
N TYR A 14 47.90 15.30 -8.95
CA TYR A 14 46.76 15.16 -8.04
C TYR A 14 46.90 16.00 -6.75
N ARG A 15 48.13 16.27 -6.27
CA ARG A 15 48.37 17.12 -5.09
C ARG A 15 48.03 18.58 -5.37
N GLY A 16 48.27 19.06 -6.59
CA GLY A 16 47.86 20.41 -7.01
C GLY A 16 46.34 20.57 -6.91
N LEU A 17 45.59 19.62 -7.49
CA LEU A 17 44.13 19.57 -7.40
C LEU A 17 43.64 19.44 -5.95
N LEU A 18 44.23 18.53 -5.16
CA LEU A 18 43.90 18.36 -3.74
C LEU A 18 44.15 19.64 -2.93
N LYS A 19 45.23 20.35 -3.20
CA LYS A 19 45.55 21.59 -2.50
C LYS A 19 44.51 22.67 -2.80
N GLU A 20 44.11 22.78 -4.06
CA GLU A 20 43.05 23.71 -4.48
C GLU A 20 41.69 23.35 -3.85
N VAL A 21 41.37 22.05 -3.73
CA VAL A 21 40.14 21.56 -3.09
C VAL A 21 40.14 21.80 -1.57
N LEU A 22 41.22 21.46 -0.87
CA LEU A 22 41.24 21.40 0.59
C LEU A 22 41.55 22.75 1.24
N TYR A 23 42.33 23.60 0.59
CA TYR A 23 42.80 24.86 1.19
C TYR A 23 42.13 26.09 0.58
N GLU A 24 41.00 25.93 -0.10
CA GLU A 24 40.15 27.04 -0.53
C GLU A 24 39.79 27.92 0.68
N ASN A 25 39.86 29.24 0.49
CA ASN A 25 39.49 30.19 1.52
C ASN A 25 37.97 30.21 1.68
N VAL A 26 37.49 30.02 2.91
CA VAL A 26 36.09 30.19 3.33
C VAL A 26 35.97 31.60 3.95
N PRO A 27 35.42 32.59 3.22
CA PRO A 27 35.34 33.96 3.71
C PRO A 27 34.47 34.05 4.96
N GLY A 28 34.98 34.68 6.02
CA GLY A 28 34.32 34.72 7.32
C GLY A 28 34.29 33.39 8.08
N GLY A 29 35.16 32.44 7.72
CA GLY A 29 35.47 31.21 8.45
C GLY A 29 34.40 30.11 8.39
N ALA A 30 34.73 28.94 8.93
CA ALA A 30 33.86 27.77 8.93
C ALA A 30 32.57 27.99 9.73
N ARG A 31 31.40 27.55 9.22
CA ARG A 31 30.09 27.76 9.86
C ARG A 31 29.16 26.56 9.67
N TRP A 32 28.36 26.27 10.70
CA TRP A 32 27.32 25.24 10.66
C TRP A 32 26.27 25.48 9.57
N ARG A 33 26.02 26.73 9.20
CA ARG A 33 25.07 27.04 8.12
C ARG A 33 25.57 26.60 6.73
N TYR A 34 26.85 26.30 6.55
CA TYR A 34 27.42 25.91 5.26
C TYR A 34 27.43 24.38 5.01
N VAL A 35 27.02 23.58 6.00
CA VAL A 35 27.08 22.10 5.92
C VAL A 35 26.06 21.48 4.96
N TRP A 36 24.96 22.19 4.66
CA TRP A 36 23.82 21.59 3.95
C TRP A 36 24.16 21.11 2.53
N GLY A 37 25.04 21.82 1.80
CA GLY A 37 25.48 21.40 0.47
C GLY A 37 26.34 20.13 0.51
N SER A 38 27.22 20.03 1.51
CA SER A 38 28.05 18.83 1.75
C SER A 38 27.19 17.64 2.16
N CYS A 39 26.21 17.83 3.05
CA CYS A 39 25.27 16.79 3.44
C CYS A 39 24.41 16.29 2.26
N LEU A 40 23.99 17.16 1.35
CA LEU A 40 23.26 16.75 0.14
C LEU A 40 24.12 15.89 -0.79
N THR A 41 25.37 16.28 -1.00
CA THR A 41 26.31 15.50 -1.83
C THR A 41 26.58 14.13 -1.20
N PHE A 42 26.79 14.09 0.12
CA PHE A 42 26.94 12.87 0.89
C PHE A 42 25.71 11.96 0.80
N ALA A 43 24.52 12.52 1.00
CA ALA A 43 23.26 11.79 0.92
C ALA A 43 23.04 11.20 -0.47
N PHE A 44 23.31 11.97 -1.53
CA PHE A 44 23.23 11.49 -2.91
C PHE A 44 24.24 10.37 -3.20
N PHE A 45 25.45 10.45 -2.67
CA PHE A 45 26.43 9.38 -2.81
C PHE A 45 25.97 8.07 -2.14
N ILE A 46 25.36 8.17 -0.95
CA ILE A 46 24.71 7.03 -0.30
C ILE A 46 23.57 6.49 -1.16
N GLN A 47 22.75 7.35 -1.78
CA GLN A 47 21.70 6.92 -2.70
C GLN A 47 22.23 6.13 -3.89
N ILE A 48 23.34 6.57 -4.50
CA ILE A 48 23.97 5.84 -5.59
C ILE A 48 24.43 4.45 -5.13
N ILE A 49 25.18 4.37 -4.03
CA ILE A 49 25.71 3.10 -3.53
C ILE A 49 24.57 2.14 -3.21
N THR A 50 23.61 2.59 -2.41
CA THR A 50 22.48 1.77 -2.00
C THR A 50 21.60 1.39 -3.18
N GLY A 51 21.36 2.31 -4.12
CA GLY A 51 20.58 2.07 -5.33
C GLY A 51 21.21 1.04 -6.27
N ILE A 52 22.53 1.08 -6.47
CA ILE A 52 23.25 0.06 -7.26
C ILE A 52 23.14 -1.31 -6.60
N LEU A 53 23.30 -1.39 -5.28
CA LEU A 53 23.16 -2.65 -4.56
C LEU A 53 21.72 -3.19 -4.66
N LEU A 54 20.71 -2.35 -4.48
CA LEU A 54 19.30 -2.73 -4.66
C LEU A 54 18.99 -3.18 -6.09
N TRP A 55 19.58 -2.53 -7.10
CA TRP A 55 19.41 -2.93 -8.50
C TRP A 55 19.82 -4.40 -8.70
N THR A 56 20.89 -4.89 -8.06
CA THR A 56 21.32 -6.29 -8.23
C THR A 56 20.28 -7.35 -7.84
N ALA A 57 19.30 -6.99 -7.01
CA ALA A 57 18.24 -7.88 -6.55
C ALA A 57 16.83 -7.47 -7.03
N TYR A 58 16.68 -6.32 -7.70
CA TYR A 58 15.37 -5.80 -8.12
C TYR A 58 15.00 -6.24 -9.55
N SER A 59 13.74 -6.65 -9.74
CA SER A 59 13.23 -7.12 -11.02
C SER A 59 12.10 -6.20 -11.53
N PRO A 60 12.32 -5.37 -12.57
CA PRO A 60 11.36 -4.35 -13.01
C PRO A 60 10.25 -4.93 -13.91
N SER A 61 9.34 -5.72 -13.36
CA SER A 61 8.10 -6.12 -14.07
C SER A 61 6.86 -6.01 -13.16
N ALA A 62 5.67 -5.88 -13.74
CA ALA A 62 4.44 -5.78 -12.96
C ALA A 62 4.17 -7.05 -12.12
N GLN A 63 4.74 -8.19 -12.51
CA GLN A 63 4.63 -9.47 -11.82
C GLN A 63 5.71 -9.65 -10.73
N THR A 64 6.93 -9.17 -10.98
CA THR A 64 8.12 -9.47 -10.17
C THR A 64 8.62 -8.30 -9.31
N ALA A 65 8.16 -7.08 -9.53
CA ALA A 65 8.69 -5.93 -8.80
C ALA A 65 8.37 -5.98 -7.30
N TRP A 66 7.10 -6.18 -6.95
CA TRP A 66 6.70 -6.33 -5.56
C TRP A 66 7.39 -7.53 -4.90
N GLU A 67 7.46 -8.66 -5.63
CA GLU A 67 8.14 -9.89 -5.18
C GLU A 67 9.62 -9.65 -4.89
N SER A 68 10.35 -9.02 -5.80
CA SER A 68 11.78 -8.73 -5.60
C SER A 68 12.02 -7.77 -4.44
N VAL A 69 11.11 -6.82 -4.20
CA VAL A 69 11.19 -5.92 -3.04
C VAL A 69 10.86 -6.64 -1.73
N TYR A 70 9.90 -7.56 -1.75
CA TYR A 70 9.63 -8.48 -0.64
C TYR A 70 10.85 -9.36 -0.34
N PHE A 71 11.51 -9.93 -1.37
CA PHE A 71 12.75 -10.68 -1.22
C PHE A 71 13.88 -9.85 -0.59
N ILE A 72 14.09 -8.62 -1.08
CA ILE A 72 15.07 -7.68 -0.51
C ILE A 72 14.76 -7.41 0.97
N GLN A 73 13.49 -7.22 1.31
CA GLN A 73 13.07 -6.87 2.66
C GLN A 73 13.18 -8.06 3.63
N GLU A 74 12.70 -9.25 3.25
CA GLU A 74 12.49 -10.36 4.18
C GLU A 74 13.55 -11.47 4.09
N HIS A 75 14.25 -11.61 2.96
CA HIS A 75 15.11 -12.77 2.70
C HIS A 75 16.58 -12.40 2.44
N MET A 76 16.86 -11.26 1.82
CA MET A 76 18.23 -10.84 1.55
C MET A 76 18.96 -10.43 2.83
N THR A 77 20.18 -10.94 3.03
CA THR A 77 21.00 -10.59 4.21
C THR A 77 21.23 -9.08 4.28
N ALA A 78 20.79 -8.46 5.39
CA ALA A 78 20.79 -7.00 5.58
C ALA A 78 20.03 -6.20 4.51
N GLY A 79 19.14 -6.85 3.75
CA GLY A 79 18.40 -6.21 2.68
C GLY A 79 17.34 -5.22 3.17
N TRP A 80 16.63 -5.52 4.27
CA TRP A 80 15.77 -4.56 4.97
C TRP A 80 16.54 -3.28 5.36
N PHE A 81 17.77 -3.44 5.85
CA PHE A 81 18.61 -2.30 6.26
C PHE A 81 19.06 -1.48 5.05
N LEU A 82 19.55 -2.15 3.99
CA LEU A 82 19.92 -1.51 2.74
C LEU A 82 18.75 -0.70 2.14
N ARG A 83 17.57 -1.32 2.05
CA ARG A 83 16.34 -0.71 1.55
C ARG A 83 15.88 0.44 2.44
N GLY A 84 15.93 0.28 3.75
CA GLY A 84 15.57 1.32 4.71
C GLY A 84 16.50 2.54 4.63
N VAL A 85 17.82 2.33 4.54
CA VAL A 85 18.77 3.44 4.35
C VAL A 85 18.48 4.17 3.04
N HIS A 86 18.25 3.47 1.93
CA HIS A 86 17.87 4.09 0.65
C HIS A 86 16.60 4.93 0.79
N HIS A 87 15.55 4.38 1.41
CA HIS A 87 14.27 5.04 1.63
C HIS A 87 14.40 6.29 2.51
N PHE A 88 14.92 6.16 3.73
CA PHE A 88 14.99 7.27 4.69
C PHE A 88 16.04 8.32 4.32
N MET A 89 17.13 7.94 3.62
CA MET A 89 18.06 8.92 3.07
C MET A 89 17.39 9.76 1.98
N ALA A 90 16.44 9.22 1.21
CA ALA A 90 15.75 9.99 0.17
C ALA A 90 14.84 11.04 0.81
N GLN A 91 14.17 10.66 1.91
CA GLN A 91 13.39 11.58 2.74
C GLN A 91 14.29 12.68 3.34
N ALA A 92 15.46 12.31 3.88
CA ALA A 92 16.42 13.26 4.43
C ALA A 92 16.94 14.24 3.36
N MET A 93 17.18 13.78 2.12
CA MET A 93 17.59 14.65 1.02
C MET A 93 16.58 15.76 0.75
N ILE A 94 15.28 15.49 0.80
CA ILE A 94 14.25 16.53 0.60
C ILE A 94 14.30 17.60 1.70
N VAL A 95 14.48 17.18 2.95
CA VAL A 95 14.63 18.11 4.09
C VAL A 95 15.90 18.95 3.93
N LEU A 96 17.03 18.31 3.64
CA LEU A 96 18.32 18.98 3.43
C LEU A 96 18.27 19.96 2.26
N LEU A 97 17.53 19.62 1.20
CA LEU A 97 17.35 20.46 0.01
C LEU A 97 16.56 21.72 0.34
N ALA A 98 15.48 21.60 1.12
CA ALA A 98 14.73 22.76 1.62
C ALA A 98 15.63 23.67 2.48
N LEU A 99 16.41 23.09 3.41
CA LEU A 99 17.34 23.84 4.26
C LEU A 99 18.44 24.55 3.44
N HIS A 100 19.00 23.86 2.45
CA HIS A 100 20.01 24.43 1.56
C HIS A 100 19.45 25.58 0.72
N LEU A 101 18.27 25.41 0.12
CA LEU A 101 17.59 26.47 -0.61
C LEU A 101 17.28 27.68 0.29
N MET A 102 16.79 27.44 1.51
CA MET A 102 16.54 28.50 2.48
C MET A 102 17.81 29.28 2.80
N GLN A 103 18.92 28.59 3.08
CA GLN A 103 20.21 29.22 3.33
C GLN A 103 20.63 30.09 2.15
N VAL A 104 20.60 29.56 0.92
CA VAL A 104 20.98 30.29 -0.31
C VAL A 104 20.14 31.55 -0.50
N VAL A 105 18.82 31.47 -0.26
CA VAL A 105 17.93 32.62 -0.41
C VAL A 105 18.13 33.64 0.70
N ILE A 106 18.24 33.22 1.96
CA ILE A 106 18.44 34.13 3.11
C ILE A 106 19.78 34.86 3.02
N ASP A 107 20.84 34.15 2.63
CA ASP A 107 22.18 34.75 2.50
C ASP A 107 22.31 35.54 1.19
N GLY A 108 21.34 35.42 0.28
CA GLY A 108 21.36 36.05 -1.04
C GLY A 108 22.47 35.53 -1.94
N ALA A 109 22.84 34.25 -1.78
CA ALA A 109 23.95 33.59 -2.49
C ALA A 109 23.67 33.36 -3.99
N TYR A 110 22.51 33.80 -4.47
CA TYR A 110 22.07 33.79 -5.87
C TYR A 110 22.30 35.12 -6.60
N ARG A 111 22.86 36.14 -5.94
CA ARG A 111 23.24 37.42 -6.57
C ARG A 111 24.57 37.31 -7.32
N ALA A 112 24.84 38.26 -8.21
CA ALA A 112 26.10 38.41 -8.95
C ALA A 112 27.35 38.12 -8.10
N PRO A 113 28.31 37.30 -8.58
CA PRO A 113 28.38 36.62 -9.89
C PRO A 113 27.84 35.15 -9.88
N ARG A 114 26.93 34.80 -8.95
CA ARG A 114 26.53 33.41 -8.67
C ARG A 114 25.19 33.01 -9.28
N GLU A 115 24.67 33.77 -10.25
CA GLU A 115 23.36 33.54 -10.86
C GLU A 115 23.27 32.18 -11.54
N VAL A 116 24.29 31.85 -12.35
CA VAL A 116 24.35 30.56 -13.06
C VAL A 116 24.44 29.40 -12.08
N ASN A 117 25.25 29.54 -11.01
CA ASN A 117 25.33 28.52 -9.97
C ASN A 117 23.96 28.27 -9.31
N PHE A 118 23.20 29.33 -9.08
CA PHE A 118 21.87 29.22 -8.52
C PHE A 118 20.88 28.53 -9.47
N TRP A 119 20.91 28.81 -10.78
CA TRP A 119 20.08 28.08 -11.75
C TRP A 119 20.43 26.59 -11.83
N PHE A 120 21.70 26.23 -11.73
CA PHE A 120 22.11 24.83 -11.54
C PHE A 120 21.45 24.23 -10.30
N GLY A 121 21.42 24.97 -9.17
CA GLY A 121 20.72 24.55 -7.96
C GLY A 121 19.21 24.33 -8.15
N ILE A 122 18.54 25.17 -8.94
CA ILE A 122 17.11 24.98 -9.26
C ILE A 122 16.89 23.76 -10.15
N ILE A 123 17.77 23.52 -11.13
CA ILE A 123 17.70 22.31 -11.97
C ILE A 123 17.94 21.06 -11.11
N LEU A 124 18.93 21.06 -10.23
CA LEU A 124 19.21 19.98 -9.28
C LEU A 124 18.01 19.71 -8.34
N LEU A 125 17.34 20.76 -7.88
CA LEU A 125 16.09 20.63 -7.13
C LEU A 125 15.02 19.88 -7.93
N MET A 126 14.82 20.23 -9.20
CA MET A 126 13.85 19.56 -10.07
C MET A 126 14.23 18.10 -10.34
N ILE A 127 15.51 17.80 -10.59
CA ILE A 127 15.99 16.43 -10.77
C ILE A 127 15.79 15.61 -9.49
N THR A 128 16.00 16.20 -8.31
CA THR A 128 15.78 15.51 -7.02
C THR A 128 14.30 15.15 -6.85
N LEU A 129 13.38 16.08 -7.13
CA LEU A 129 11.94 15.80 -7.09
C LEU A 129 11.53 14.72 -8.12
N ALA A 130 12.14 14.72 -9.30
CA ALA A 130 11.93 13.69 -10.32
C ALA A 130 12.45 12.30 -9.89
N LEU A 131 13.61 12.23 -9.24
CA LEU A 131 14.13 10.99 -8.64
C LEU A 131 13.18 10.47 -7.56
N SER A 132 12.70 11.34 -6.69
CA SER A 132 11.74 10.99 -5.63
C SER A 132 10.41 10.46 -6.19
N LEU A 133 9.90 11.05 -7.28
CA LEU A 133 8.68 10.58 -7.96
C LEU A 133 8.89 9.23 -8.66
N THR A 134 10.01 9.07 -9.38
CA THR A 134 10.25 7.85 -10.14
C THR A 134 10.63 6.66 -9.28
N GLY A 135 11.22 6.89 -8.10
CA GLY A 135 11.64 5.84 -7.17
C GLY A 135 10.51 5.19 -6.38
N TYR A 136 9.52 5.96 -5.91
CA TYR A 136 8.44 5.39 -5.07
C TYR A 136 7.49 4.48 -5.86
N LEU A 137 7.48 4.54 -7.19
CA LEU A 137 6.75 3.61 -8.05
C LEU A 137 7.33 2.19 -8.00
N LEU A 138 8.65 2.07 -7.81
CA LEU A 138 9.38 0.82 -8.04
C LEU A 138 8.95 -0.36 -7.13
N PRO A 139 8.54 -0.16 -5.86
CA PRO A 139 7.92 -1.23 -5.07
C PRO A 139 6.67 -1.87 -5.69
N TRP A 140 5.99 -1.17 -6.62
CA TRP A 140 4.80 -1.64 -7.31
C TRP A 140 3.67 -2.11 -6.36
N ASP A 141 3.50 -1.38 -5.27
CA ASP A 141 2.39 -1.54 -4.33
C ASP A 141 1.22 -0.61 -4.69
N GLN A 142 0.07 -0.77 -4.03
CA GLN A 142 -1.12 0.03 -4.28
C GLN A 142 -0.82 1.55 -4.22
N LYS A 143 -0.08 2.00 -3.20
CA LYS A 143 0.27 3.40 -3.05
C LYS A 143 1.09 3.90 -4.25
N GLY A 144 2.13 3.16 -4.63
CA GLY A 144 3.03 3.50 -5.74
C GLY A 144 2.32 3.57 -7.09
N TYR A 145 1.51 2.56 -7.40
CA TYR A 145 0.74 2.46 -8.63
C TYR A 145 -0.24 3.62 -8.80
N TRP A 146 -1.10 3.83 -7.79
CA TRP A 146 -2.16 4.84 -7.88
C TRP A 146 -1.62 6.26 -7.84
N ALA A 147 -0.56 6.53 -7.05
CA ALA A 147 0.06 7.85 -7.04
C ALA A 147 0.79 8.17 -8.37
N THR A 148 1.37 7.16 -9.03
CA THR A 148 1.96 7.37 -10.36
C THR A 148 0.91 7.69 -11.41
N LYS A 149 -0.23 6.99 -11.38
CA LYS A 149 -1.38 7.31 -12.25
C LYS A 149 -1.84 8.76 -12.09
N VAL A 150 -1.87 9.28 -10.87
CA VAL A 150 -2.16 10.71 -10.64
C VAL A 150 -1.09 11.60 -11.28
N ALA A 151 0.19 11.34 -11.04
CA ALA A 151 1.28 12.18 -11.55
C ALA A 151 1.36 12.22 -13.09
N THR A 152 1.21 11.08 -13.76
CA THR A 152 1.20 11.00 -15.24
C THR A 152 -0.07 11.59 -15.84
N ASN A 153 -1.22 11.53 -15.16
CA ASN A 153 -2.42 12.25 -15.58
C ASN A 153 -2.24 13.77 -15.50
N LEU A 154 -1.47 14.29 -14.55
CA LEU A 154 -1.10 15.72 -14.53
C LEU A 154 -0.17 16.08 -15.70
N LEU A 155 0.73 15.18 -16.10
CA LEU A 155 1.58 15.38 -17.28
C LEU A 155 0.76 15.50 -18.58
N ALA A 156 -0.35 14.76 -18.68
CA ALA A 156 -1.27 14.83 -19.81
C ALA A 156 -1.88 16.22 -20.01
N MET A 157 -1.93 17.02 -18.95
CA MET A 157 -2.49 18.37 -18.96
C MET A 157 -1.53 19.43 -19.52
N VAL A 158 -0.28 19.09 -19.81
CA VAL A 158 0.66 20.02 -20.45
C VAL A 158 0.14 20.37 -21.85
N PRO A 159 -0.05 21.67 -22.18
CA PRO A 159 -0.55 22.07 -23.49
C PRO A 159 0.31 21.53 -24.64
N PHE A 160 -0.34 21.23 -25.76
CA PHE A 160 0.24 20.77 -27.04
C PHE A 160 0.88 19.37 -27.04
N ILE A 161 1.65 18.99 -26.03
CA ILE A 161 2.45 17.75 -26.03
C ILE A 161 2.14 16.79 -24.88
N GLY A 162 1.28 17.18 -23.94
CA GLY A 162 1.05 16.44 -22.69
C GLY A 162 0.56 15.01 -22.91
N SER A 163 -0.41 14.80 -23.80
CA SER A 163 -0.94 13.47 -24.11
C SER A 163 0.11 12.53 -24.69
N ASP A 164 0.99 13.04 -25.53
CA ASP A 164 2.04 12.24 -26.17
C ASP A 164 3.16 11.94 -25.18
N LEU A 165 3.50 12.89 -24.31
CA LEU A 165 4.42 12.65 -23.18
C LEU A 165 3.86 11.62 -22.21
N GLN A 166 2.56 11.68 -21.88
CA GLN A 166 1.94 10.68 -21.02
C GLN A 166 2.01 9.29 -21.66
N LYS A 167 1.63 9.15 -22.93
CA LYS A 167 1.74 7.87 -23.66
C LYS A 167 3.18 7.37 -23.72
N LEU A 168 4.15 8.26 -23.88
CA LEU A 168 5.57 7.92 -23.86
C LEU A 168 6.05 7.46 -22.48
N VAL A 169 5.56 8.04 -21.39
CA VAL A 169 5.99 7.65 -20.04
C VAL A 169 5.28 6.37 -19.57
N VAL A 170 3.98 6.23 -19.86
CA VAL A 170 3.18 5.05 -19.51
C VAL A 170 3.56 3.85 -20.39
N GLY A 171 3.73 4.07 -21.70
CA GLY A 171 4.19 3.06 -22.65
C GLY A 171 3.20 1.99 -23.06
N GLY A 172 1.95 2.07 -22.61
CA GLY A 172 0.86 1.17 -22.97
C GLY A 172 -0.51 1.80 -22.74
N ALA A 173 -1.57 1.05 -23.04
CA ALA A 173 -2.95 1.46 -22.75
C ALA A 173 -3.22 1.53 -21.24
N GLU A 174 -2.52 0.69 -20.47
CA GLU A 174 -2.59 0.63 -19.01
C GLU A 174 -1.19 0.66 -18.38
N TYR A 175 -1.16 0.96 -17.08
CA TYR A 175 0.07 0.95 -16.28
C TYR A 175 0.47 -0.50 -16.04
N GLY A 176 1.70 -0.86 -16.42
CA GLY A 176 2.18 -2.23 -16.33
C GLY A 176 3.68 -2.35 -16.61
N HIS A 177 4.07 -3.46 -17.24
CA HIS A 177 5.48 -3.80 -17.49
C HIS A 177 6.26 -2.68 -18.21
N HIS A 178 5.71 -2.09 -19.28
CA HIS A 178 6.38 -1.01 -20.01
C HIS A 178 6.53 0.26 -19.20
N THR A 179 5.56 0.59 -18.35
CA THR A 179 5.66 1.73 -17.45
C THR A 179 6.80 1.51 -16.47
N LEU A 180 6.82 0.35 -15.81
CA LEU A 180 7.78 0.09 -14.75
C LEU A 180 9.22 0.01 -15.25
N THR A 181 9.46 -0.65 -16.38
CA THR A 181 10.79 -0.71 -17.01
C THR A 181 11.32 0.66 -17.41
N ARG A 182 10.47 1.56 -17.94
CA ARG A 182 10.85 2.94 -18.29
C ARG A 182 11.17 3.77 -17.05
N PHE A 183 10.32 3.73 -16.05
CA PHE A 183 10.55 4.43 -14.79
C PHE A 183 11.79 3.94 -14.08
N PHE A 184 12.05 2.63 -14.12
CA PHE A 184 13.28 2.04 -13.60
C PHE A 184 14.52 2.59 -14.34
N ALA A 185 14.52 2.60 -15.67
CA ALA A 185 15.63 3.15 -16.45
C ALA A 185 15.85 4.65 -16.18
N LEU A 186 14.77 5.42 -16.01
CA LEU A 186 14.83 6.83 -15.63
C LEU A 186 15.43 7.01 -14.23
N HIS A 187 14.95 6.25 -13.25
CA HIS A 187 15.34 6.38 -11.85
C HIS A 187 16.75 5.88 -11.55
N ALA A 188 17.13 4.71 -12.07
CA ALA A 188 18.40 4.07 -11.76
C ALA A 188 19.54 4.50 -12.72
N GLY A 189 19.21 4.97 -13.93
CA GLY A 189 20.20 5.32 -14.95
C GLY A 189 20.23 6.80 -15.31
N VAL A 190 19.18 7.28 -15.98
CA VAL A 190 19.18 8.60 -16.63
C VAL A 190 19.26 9.75 -15.63
N LEU A 191 18.37 9.76 -14.63
CA LEU A 191 18.28 10.87 -13.66
C LEU A 191 19.50 10.94 -12.73
N PRO A 192 20.07 9.84 -12.21
CA PRO A 192 21.33 9.90 -11.46
C PRO A 192 22.50 10.40 -12.31
N GLY A 193 22.59 9.99 -13.59
CA GLY A 193 23.61 10.49 -14.51
C GLY A 193 23.51 12.00 -14.73
N LEU A 194 22.30 12.52 -14.95
CA LEU A 194 22.04 13.96 -15.03
C LEU A 194 22.38 14.66 -13.70
N MET A 195 22.00 14.08 -12.57
CA MET A 195 22.32 14.61 -11.24
C MET A 195 23.84 14.78 -11.06
N ILE A 196 24.65 13.76 -11.40
CA ILE A 196 26.12 13.84 -11.34
C ILE A 196 26.64 14.98 -12.21
N ALA A 197 26.21 15.06 -13.47
CA ALA A 197 26.66 16.09 -14.40
C ALA A 197 26.37 17.52 -13.88
N PHE A 198 25.16 17.76 -13.36
CA PHE A 198 24.79 19.06 -12.81
C PHE A 198 25.45 19.33 -11.45
N ILE A 199 25.69 18.32 -10.59
CA ILE A 199 26.44 18.50 -9.33
C ILE A 199 27.88 18.94 -9.64
N VAL A 200 28.55 18.30 -10.61
CA VAL A 200 29.92 18.68 -11.01
C VAL A 200 29.95 20.13 -11.48
N GLY A 201 29.01 20.54 -12.34
CA GLY A 201 28.90 21.93 -12.78
C GLY A 201 28.60 22.91 -11.65
N HIS A 202 27.71 22.54 -10.73
CA HIS A 202 27.35 23.35 -9.56
C HIS A 202 28.55 23.54 -8.62
N VAL A 203 29.26 22.47 -8.28
CA VAL A 203 30.46 22.53 -7.42
C VAL A 203 31.57 23.32 -8.11
N TYR A 204 31.78 23.14 -9.42
CA TYR A 204 32.76 23.91 -10.19
C TYR A 204 32.47 25.42 -10.13
N LEU A 205 31.22 25.84 -10.40
CA LEU A 205 30.84 27.26 -10.37
C LEU A 205 30.88 27.84 -8.95
N PHE A 206 30.55 27.03 -7.95
CA PHE A 206 30.69 27.40 -6.54
C PHE A 206 32.16 27.69 -6.20
N ARG A 207 33.09 26.80 -6.57
CA ARG A 207 34.54 26.98 -6.34
C ARG A 207 35.11 28.16 -7.10
N LYS A 208 34.68 28.37 -8.34
CA LYS A 208 35.12 29.52 -9.15
C LYS A 208 34.76 30.87 -8.53
N HIS A 209 33.59 30.98 -7.89
CA HIS A 209 33.05 32.25 -7.38
C HIS A 209 33.15 32.40 -5.86
N GLY A 210 33.54 31.34 -5.13
CA GLY A 210 33.68 31.28 -3.68
C GLY A 210 32.36 31.48 -2.89
N VAL A 211 32.40 31.14 -1.60
CA VAL A 211 31.26 31.28 -0.67
C VAL A 211 30.88 32.74 -0.49
N LYS A 212 29.57 33.05 -0.50
CA LYS A 212 29.09 34.38 -0.13
C LYS A 212 29.07 34.55 1.40
N ALA A 213 29.93 35.41 1.92
CA ALA A 213 29.93 35.79 3.33
C ALA A 213 29.22 37.12 3.60
N LYS A 214 28.50 37.19 4.72
CA LYS A 214 27.87 38.43 5.20
C LYS A 214 28.94 39.41 5.70
N LYS A 215 29.01 40.60 5.10
CA LYS A 215 29.89 41.70 5.52
C LYS A 215 29.18 42.64 6.53
N PRO A 216 29.90 43.21 7.52
CA PRO A 216 31.28 42.91 7.89
C PRO A 216 31.42 41.50 8.49
N HIS A 217 32.56 40.85 8.26
CA HIS A 217 32.81 39.51 8.74
C HIS A 217 32.91 39.53 10.28
N ARG A 218 32.14 38.65 10.95
CA ARG A 218 32.24 38.45 12.41
C ARG A 218 33.49 37.70 12.85
N SER A 219 34.17 37.02 11.93
CA SER A 219 35.30 36.11 12.18
C SER A 219 36.31 36.19 11.04
N LYS A 220 37.56 35.79 11.32
CA LYS A 220 38.62 35.70 10.31
C LYS A 220 38.30 34.62 9.28
N ASP A 221 38.80 34.84 8.08
CA ASP A 221 38.83 33.84 7.01
C ASP A 221 39.58 32.58 7.48
N ALA A 222 39.12 31.42 7.03
CA ALA A 222 39.72 30.13 7.37
C ALA A 222 39.77 29.24 6.11
N SER A 223 40.70 28.28 6.07
CA SER A 223 40.72 27.26 5.03
C SER A 223 39.57 26.26 5.21
N PHE A 224 39.11 25.67 4.10
CA PHE A 224 38.08 24.64 4.12
C PHE A 224 38.50 23.43 4.99
N TRP A 225 39.73 22.97 4.84
CA TRP A 225 40.39 22.04 5.76
C TRP A 225 41.17 22.78 6.86
N PRO A 226 41.10 22.34 8.14
CA PRO A 226 40.30 21.22 8.67
C PRO A 226 38.90 21.64 9.17
N ASP A 227 38.68 22.93 9.41
CA ASP A 227 37.58 23.40 10.25
C ASP A 227 36.19 23.19 9.61
N GLN A 228 36.03 23.49 8.32
CA GLN A 228 34.73 23.29 7.65
C GLN A 228 34.50 21.80 7.39
N VAL A 229 35.52 21.06 6.97
CA VAL A 229 35.44 19.61 6.78
C VAL A 229 35.02 18.89 8.06
N PHE A 230 35.54 19.30 9.22
CA PHE A 230 35.10 18.74 10.50
C PHE A 230 33.61 18.98 10.78
N LYS A 231 33.11 20.21 10.56
CA LYS A 231 31.69 20.53 10.73
C LYS A 231 30.81 19.76 9.75
N ASP A 232 31.24 19.64 8.51
CA ASP A 232 30.56 18.85 7.49
C ASP A 232 30.50 17.38 7.89
N ALA A 233 31.60 16.80 8.38
CA ALA A 233 31.66 15.42 8.85
C ALA A 233 30.71 15.17 10.02
N VAL A 234 30.66 16.08 11.02
CA VAL A 234 29.74 15.97 12.15
C VAL A 234 28.29 16.06 11.68
N ALA A 235 27.97 16.97 10.76
CA ALA A 235 26.61 17.10 10.22
C ALA A 235 26.19 15.87 9.39
N CYS A 236 27.07 15.35 8.52
CA CYS A 236 26.83 14.13 7.77
C CYS A 236 26.64 12.91 8.69
N LEU A 237 27.43 12.81 9.76
CA LEU A 237 27.28 11.76 10.77
C LEU A 237 25.91 11.86 11.47
N ALA A 238 25.48 13.05 11.86
CA ALA A 238 24.16 13.24 12.48
C ALA A 238 23.02 12.83 11.54
N VAL A 239 23.09 13.19 10.26
CA VAL A 239 22.13 12.74 9.23
C VAL A 239 22.14 11.23 9.11
N LEU A 240 23.32 10.61 8.99
CA LEU A 240 23.46 9.16 8.87
C LEU A 240 22.89 8.43 10.10
N LEU A 241 23.21 8.88 11.31
CA LEU A 241 22.69 8.29 12.55
C LEU A 241 21.16 8.39 12.63
N THR A 242 20.58 9.50 12.18
CA THR A 242 19.12 9.67 12.12
C THR A 242 18.50 8.67 11.14
N VAL A 243 19.08 8.52 9.94
CA VAL A 243 18.62 7.57 8.91
C VAL A 243 18.75 6.13 9.41
N VAL A 244 19.86 5.77 10.05
CA VAL A 244 20.08 4.44 10.63
C VAL A 244 19.09 4.17 11.76
N PHE A 245 18.86 5.14 12.65
CA PHE A 245 17.86 5.02 13.71
C PHE A 245 16.47 4.74 13.16
N LEU A 246 16.01 5.53 12.18
CA LEU A 246 14.71 5.31 11.53
C LEU A 246 14.64 3.94 10.83
N THR A 247 15.72 3.55 10.15
CA THR A 247 15.81 2.25 9.49
C THR A 247 15.64 1.09 10.47
N ILE A 248 16.28 1.17 11.64
CA ILE A 248 16.16 0.14 12.69
C ILE A 248 14.77 0.18 13.32
N TRP A 249 14.25 1.37 13.62
CA TRP A 249 12.95 1.55 14.26
C TRP A 249 11.80 0.98 13.44
N PHE A 250 11.80 1.22 12.13
CA PHE A 250 10.76 0.73 11.21
C PHE A 250 11.09 -0.63 10.58
N HIS A 251 12.21 -1.24 10.96
CA HIS A 251 12.72 -2.47 10.36
C HIS A 251 12.75 -2.41 8.81
N GLY A 252 13.44 -1.40 8.27
CA GLY A 252 13.57 -1.21 6.82
C GLY A 252 12.59 -0.17 6.27
N ALA A 253 11.91 -0.46 5.16
CA ALA A 253 10.95 0.47 4.56
C ALA A 253 9.55 -0.14 4.46
N PRO A 254 8.47 0.66 4.49
CA PRO A 254 7.11 0.15 4.33
C PRO A 254 6.92 -0.52 2.97
N LEU A 255 6.11 -1.57 2.91
CA LEU A 255 5.67 -2.20 1.67
C LEU A 255 4.16 -2.47 1.80
N ALA A 256 3.34 -1.74 1.05
CA ALA A 256 1.90 -1.95 1.04
C ALA A 256 1.55 -3.21 0.21
N ASP A 257 0.28 -3.56 0.15
CA ASP A 257 -0.20 -4.68 -0.65
C ASP A 257 0.11 -4.48 -2.15
N PRO A 258 0.36 -5.58 -2.90
CA PRO A 258 0.66 -5.54 -4.33
C PRO A 258 -0.38 -4.73 -5.11
N ALA A 259 0.06 -3.96 -6.08
CA ALA A 259 -0.83 -3.14 -6.89
C ALA A 259 -1.86 -4.00 -7.64
N ASP A 260 -3.15 -3.73 -7.43
CA ASP A 260 -4.25 -4.35 -8.17
C ASP A 260 -5.04 -3.27 -8.93
N PRO A 261 -4.90 -3.19 -10.28
CA PRO A 261 -5.64 -2.22 -11.09
C PRO A 261 -7.17 -2.35 -11.01
N SER A 262 -7.70 -3.53 -10.67
CA SER A 262 -9.16 -3.74 -10.53
C SER A 262 -9.70 -3.26 -9.19
N ASP A 263 -8.83 -2.83 -8.28
CA ASP A 263 -9.19 -2.44 -6.92
C ASP A 263 -8.74 -0.99 -6.61
N PRO A 264 -9.60 0.01 -6.85
CA PRO A 264 -9.29 1.41 -6.62
C PRO A 264 -8.89 1.68 -5.16
N TYR A 265 -7.70 2.25 -4.96
CA TYR A 265 -7.23 2.60 -3.62
C TYR A 265 -7.64 4.03 -3.23
N ALA A 266 -8.73 4.17 -2.46
CA ALA A 266 -9.24 5.48 -2.04
C ALA A 266 -8.27 6.28 -1.15
N ALA A 267 -7.36 5.57 -0.46
CA ALA A 267 -6.29 6.15 0.33
C ALA A 267 -4.99 6.43 -0.46
N ALA A 268 -5.04 6.40 -1.80
CA ALA A 268 -3.91 6.82 -2.63
C ALA A 268 -3.55 8.28 -2.36
N ARG A 269 -2.37 8.49 -1.78
CA ARG A 269 -1.75 9.80 -1.54
C ARG A 269 -0.30 9.77 -1.98
N PRO A 270 0.22 10.86 -2.55
CA PRO A 270 1.65 10.96 -2.80
C PRO A 270 2.43 11.07 -1.47
N GLU A 271 3.75 10.99 -1.57
CA GLU A 271 4.64 11.19 -0.42
C GLU A 271 4.46 12.56 0.25
N TRP A 272 4.87 12.67 1.52
CA TRP A 272 4.61 13.86 2.36
C TRP A 272 5.11 15.17 1.73
N TYR A 273 6.20 15.11 0.96
CA TYR A 273 6.77 16.25 0.26
C TYR A 273 5.98 16.69 -0.98
N PHE A 274 4.93 15.96 -1.36
CA PHE A 274 3.98 16.33 -2.41
C PHE A 274 2.54 16.51 -1.90
N LEU A 275 2.27 16.27 -0.61
CA LEU A 275 0.92 16.41 -0.04
C LEU A 275 0.36 17.82 -0.18
N PHE A 276 1.20 18.86 -0.08
CA PHE A 276 0.75 20.24 -0.28
C PHE A 276 0.16 20.46 -1.68
N LEU A 277 0.78 19.85 -2.71
CA LEU A 277 0.32 19.96 -4.09
C LEU A 277 -0.97 19.16 -4.28
N PHE A 278 -1.03 17.96 -3.71
CA PHE A 278 -2.26 17.16 -3.68
C PHE A 278 -3.43 17.93 -3.07
N GLN A 279 -3.23 18.60 -1.93
CA GLN A 279 -4.25 19.42 -1.29
C GLN A 279 -4.62 20.64 -2.13
N LEU A 280 -3.64 21.32 -2.72
CA LEU A 280 -3.87 22.46 -3.60
C LEU A 280 -4.80 22.09 -4.76
N LEU A 281 -4.58 20.93 -5.38
CA LEU A 281 -5.33 20.47 -6.55
C LEU A 281 -6.83 20.26 -6.25
N LYS A 282 -7.20 19.95 -5.00
CA LYS A 282 -8.61 19.81 -4.61
C LYS A 282 -9.42 21.10 -4.76
N TYR A 283 -8.76 22.26 -4.69
CA TYR A 283 -9.42 23.56 -4.89
C TYR A 283 -9.64 23.93 -6.36
N PHE A 284 -9.10 23.14 -7.30
CA PHE A 284 -9.18 23.40 -8.73
C PHE A 284 -9.77 22.20 -9.49
N PRO A 285 -11.06 21.87 -9.34
CA PRO A 285 -11.67 20.73 -9.99
C PRO A 285 -11.86 20.93 -11.52
N GLY A 286 -11.90 19.81 -12.26
CA GLY A 286 -12.22 19.79 -13.69
C GLY A 286 -11.15 20.50 -14.54
N GLN A 287 -11.58 21.32 -15.50
CA GLN A 287 -10.69 22.07 -16.39
C GLN A 287 -9.72 23.02 -15.66
N TRP A 288 -10.07 23.45 -14.45
CA TRP A 288 -9.22 24.33 -13.64
C TRP A 288 -8.03 23.61 -13.03
N THR A 289 -7.97 22.27 -13.09
CA THR A 289 -6.84 21.48 -12.56
C THR A 289 -5.50 21.94 -13.14
N ILE A 290 -5.49 22.39 -14.40
CA ILE A 290 -4.30 22.97 -15.07
C ILE A 290 -3.71 24.15 -14.27
N VAL A 291 -4.56 24.97 -13.65
CA VAL A 291 -4.12 26.11 -12.84
C VAL A 291 -3.37 25.63 -11.61
N GLY A 292 -3.92 24.66 -10.88
CA GLY A 292 -3.30 24.09 -9.69
C GLY A 292 -2.05 23.25 -9.99
N SER A 293 -2.04 22.51 -11.11
CA SER A 293 -0.98 21.55 -11.44
C SER A 293 0.19 22.15 -12.21
N LEU A 294 -0.07 23.12 -13.10
CA LEU A 294 0.93 23.67 -14.00
C LEU A 294 1.16 25.17 -13.79
N VAL A 295 0.09 25.97 -13.71
CA VAL A 295 0.24 27.44 -13.67
C VAL A 295 0.84 27.90 -12.35
N ILE A 296 0.29 27.47 -11.20
CA ILE A 296 0.79 27.88 -9.88
C ILE A 296 2.24 27.37 -9.66
N PRO A 297 2.55 26.07 -9.80
CA PRO A 297 3.92 25.59 -9.69
C PRO A 297 4.86 26.24 -10.72
N GLY A 298 4.40 26.45 -11.95
CA GLY A 298 5.15 27.12 -13.00
C GLY A 298 5.52 28.56 -12.63
N ILE A 299 4.59 29.34 -12.08
CA ILE A 299 4.86 30.70 -11.57
C ILE A 299 5.88 30.65 -10.43
N VAL A 300 5.77 29.69 -9.51
CA VAL A 300 6.75 29.53 -8.42
C VAL A 300 8.15 29.23 -8.99
N VAL A 301 8.28 28.30 -9.93
CA VAL A 301 9.56 27.97 -10.57
C VAL A 301 10.11 29.17 -11.35
N LEU A 302 9.28 29.87 -12.15
CA LEU A 302 9.69 31.07 -12.88
C LEU A 302 10.16 32.17 -11.93
N TRP A 303 9.44 32.41 -10.82
CA TRP A 303 9.88 33.32 -9.78
C TRP A 303 11.20 32.89 -9.15
N MET A 304 11.42 31.58 -8.94
CA MET A 304 12.70 31.07 -8.48
C MET A 304 13.82 31.41 -9.47
N PHE A 305 13.68 31.11 -10.76
CA PHE A 305 14.66 31.48 -11.78
C PHE A 305 14.91 33.00 -11.85
N ALA A 306 13.87 33.81 -11.65
CA ALA A 306 13.95 35.26 -11.70
C ALA A 306 14.57 35.93 -10.46
N LYS A 307 14.77 35.20 -9.35
CA LYS A 307 15.30 35.75 -8.09
C LYS A 307 16.56 36.62 -8.27
N PRO A 308 17.59 36.20 -9.03
CA PRO A 308 18.81 37.00 -9.19
C PRO A 308 18.55 38.40 -9.75
N PHE A 309 17.61 38.51 -10.70
CA PHE A 309 17.24 39.77 -11.32
C PHE A 309 16.43 40.67 -10.38
N ILE A 310 15.52 40.06 -9.60
CA ILE A 310 14.71 40.79 -8.61
C ILE A 310 15.59 41.31 -7.47
N ALA A 311 16.61 40.55 -7.06
CA ALA A 311 17.44 40.88 -5.90
C ALA A 311 18.58 41.87 -6.15
N LYS A 312 18.63 42.55 -7.31
CA LYS A 312 19.62 43.62 -7.58
C LYS A 312 19.61 44.67 -6.47
N GLU A 313 18.42 45.05 -6.01
CA GLU A 313 18.24 45.99 -4.91
C GLU A 313 18.02 45.30 -3.55
N LYS A 314 18.24 46.03 -2.45
CA LYS A 314 17.96 45.55 -1.09
C LYS A 314 16.47 45.21 -0.90
N LYS A 315 15.56 46.01 -1.46
CA LYS A 315 14.10 45.78 -1.37
C LYS A 315 13.70 44.47 -2.06
N GLY A 316 14.21 44.21 -3.26
CA GLY A 316 13.90 42.97 -3.99
C GLY A 316 14.45 41.70 -3.33
N HIS A 317 15.58 41.76 -2.62
CA HIS A 317 16.02 40.63 -1.80
C HIS A 317 15.14 40.42 -0.57
N ARG A 318 14.72 41.49 0.12
CA ARG A 318 13.74 41.38 1.22
C ARG A 318 12.44 40.74 0.74
N PHE A 319 11.95 41.14 -0.43
CA PHE A 319 10.79 40.49 -1.07
C PHE A 319 11.03 39.00 -1.27
N ASN A 320 12.16 38.60 -1.87
CA ASN A 320 12.48 37.19 -2.09
C ASN A 320 12.53 36.34 -0.82
N VAL A 321 13.03 36.91 0.30
CA VAL A 321 13.06 36.24 1.60
C VAL A 321 11.66 36.09 2.18
N TRP A 322 10.85 37.16 2.17
CA TRP A 322 9.47 37.10 2.67
C TRP A 322 8.58 36.17 1.84
N ALA A 323 8.69 36.22 0.51
CA ALA A 323 7.97 35.33 -0.37
C ALA A 323 8.41 33.86 -0.22
N LEU A 324 9.68 33.59 0.13
CA LEU A 324 10.11 32.23 0.50
C LEU A 324 9.42 31.77 1.78
N TRP A 325 9.37 32.59 2.83
CA TRP A 325 8.66 32.24 4.06
C TRP A 325 7.16 32.04 3.82
N GLY A 326 6.55 32.87 2.99
CA GLY A 326 5.17 32.69 2.55
C GLY A 326 4.94 31.37 1.82
N LEU A 327 5.85 31.00 0.90
CA LEU A 327 5.81 29.71 0.21
C LEU A 327 5.94 28.54 1.18
N LEU A 328 6.90 28.59 2.11
CA LEU A 328 7.10 27.54 3.11
C LEU A 328 5.89 27.41 4.04
N LEU A 329 5.33 28.53 4.50
CA LEU A 329 4.11 28.53 5.30
C LEU A 329 2.94 27.92 4.52
N GLY A 330 2.79 28.26 3.24
CA GLY A 330 1.77 27.66 2.36
C GLY A 330 1.94 26.15 2.21
N VAL A 331 3.16 25.68 1.95
CA VAL A 331 3.47 24.24 1.86
C VAL A 331 3.14 23.53 3.18
N VAL A 332 3.60 24.04 4.32
CA VAL A 332 3.33 23.44 5.64
C VAL A 332 1.83 23.44 5.96
N SER A 333 1.14 24.55 5.69
CA SER A 333 -0.30 24.69 5.98
C SER A 333 -1.13 23.72 5.13
N LEU A 334 -0.85 23.63 3.83
CA LEU A 334 -1.56 22.71 2.92
C LEU A 334 -1.26 21.25 3.22
N THR A 335 -0.01 20.90 3.55
CA THR A 335 0.34 19.55 4.00
C THR A 335 -0.39 19.20 5.31
N TRP A 336 -0.48 20.13 6.26
CA TRP A 336 -1.22 19.90 7.49
C TRP A 336 -2.72 19.72 7.23
N LEU A 337 -3.33 20.56 6.39
CA LEU A 337 -4.73 20.42 5.99
C LEU A 337 -4.99 19.06 5.31
N ALA A 338 -4.09 18.59 4.45
CA ALA A 338 -4.19 17.26 3.86
C ALA A 338 -4.25 16.15 4.92
N ILE A 339 -3.32 16.19 5.88
CA ILE A 339 -3.25 15.20 6.97
C ILE A 339 -4.49 15.27 7.85
N GLN A 340 -4.97 16.47 8.17
CA GLN A 340 -6.17 16.64 9.00
C GLN A 340 -7.42 16.12 8.30
N GLU A 341 -7.59 16.43 7.01
CA GLU A 341 -8.71 15.93 6.21
C GLU A 341 -8.69 14.40 6.11
N ASP A 342 -7.52 13.81 5.85
CA ASP A 342 -7.35 12.35 5.78
C ASP A 342 -7.67 11.69 7.13
N ARG A 343 -7.25 12.28 8.25
CA ARG A 343 -7.62 11.81 9.60
C ARG A 343 -9.11 11.87 9.88
N SER A 344 -9.85 12.78 9.26
CA SER A 344 -11.30 12.94 9.51
C SER A 344 -12.18 12.02 8.65
N LYS A 345 -11.63 11.42 7.58
CA LYS A 345 -12.41 10.64 6.62
C LYS A 345 -12.42 9.16 6.98
N LEU A 346 -13.59 8.64 7.35
CA LEU A 346 -13.82 7.20 7.63
C LEU A 346 -13.37 6.30 6.49
N MET A 347 -13.76 6.62 5.24
CA MET A 347 -13.36 5.84 4.06
C MET A 347 -11.84 5.79 3.86
N PHE A 348 -11.12 6.86 4.18
CA PHE A 348 -9.66 6.87 4.09
C PHE A 348 -9.05 5.92 5.12
N GLN A 349 -9.49 6.01 6.38
CA GLN A 349 -9.02 5.13 7.46
C GLN A 349 -9.34 3.66 7.16
N ALA A 350 -10.55 3.37 6.67
CA ALA A 350 -10.96 2.03 6.27
C ALA A 350 -10.06 1.47 5.16
N SER A 351 -9.80 2.24 4.10
CA SER A 351 -8.91 1.79 3.01
C SER A 351 -7.45 1.60 3.45
N VAL A 352 -6.93 2.43 4.36
CA VAL A 352 -5.58 2.23 4.92
C VAL A 352 -5.54 0.94 5.74
N SER A 353 -6.52 0.70 6.61
CA SER A 353 -6.58 -0.52 7.42
C SER A 353 -6.76 -1.78 6.56
N GLU A 354 -7.58 -1.72 5.50
CA GLU A 354 -7.75 -2.81 4.55
C GLU A 354 -6.44 -3.12 3.81
N SER A 355 -5.71 -2.10 3.34
CA SER A 355 -4.40 -2.24 2.71
C SER A 355 -3.35 -2.83 3.66
N GLU A 356 -3.34 -2.42 4.92
CA GLU A 356 -2.45 -2.99 5.95
C GLU A 356 -2.76 -4.48 6.19
N ARG A 357 -4.04 -4.84 6.39
CA ARG A 357 -4.45 -6.26 6.56
C ARG A 357 -4.07 -7.10 5.35
N ARG A 358 -4.27 -6.59 4.14
CA ARG A 358 -3.90 -7.27 2.89
C ARG A 358 -2.39 -7.39 2.72
N SER A 359 -1.62 -6.38 3.12
CA SER A 359 -0.16 -6.42 3.10
C SER A 359 0.37 -7.52 4.02
N GLU A 360 -0.16 -7.63 5.23
CA GLU A 360 0.23 -8.72 6.14
C GLU A 360 -0.23 -10.08 5.62
N ARG A 361 -1.45 -10.17 5.08
CA ARG A 361 -1.98 -11.41 4.50
C ARG A 361 -1.16 -11.90 3.31
N VAL A 362 -0.74 -11.02 2.40
CA VAL A 362 0.08 -11.46 1.25
C VAL A 362 1.48 -11.90 1.69
N LYS A 363 2.09 -11.26 2.69
CA LYS A 363 3.39 -11.69 3.25
C LYS A 363 3.27 -13.05 3.91
N GLU A 364 2.18 -13.28 4.66
CA GLU A 364 1.87 -14.58 5.25
C GLU A 364 1.75 -15.66 4.17
N LEU A 365 0.92 -15.42 3.14
CA LEU A 365 0.74 -16.35 2.03
C LEU A 365 2.05 -16.61 1.27
N ALA A 366 2.86 -15.58 1.06
CA ALA A 366 4.18 -15.69 0.42
C ALA A 366 5.14 -16.56 1.24
N LYS A 367 5.08 -16.49 2.59
CA LYS A 367 5.89 -17.36 3.46
C LYS A 367 5.48 -18.83 3.38
N ILE A 368 4.17 -19.11 3.23
CA ILE A 368 3.65 -20.47 3.22
C ILE A 368 3.77 -21.13 1.84
N LYS A 369 3.36 -20.42 0.78
CA LYS A 369 3.24 -20.97 -0.59
C LYS A 369 4.35 -20.52 -1.54
N GLY A 370 5.14 -19.50 -1.16
CA GLY A 370 5.96 -18.75 -2.11
C GLY A 370 5.10 -17.81 -2.98
N ILE A 371 5.76 -17.00 -3.80
CA ILE A 371 5.08 -16.10 -4.75
C ILE A 371 5.02 -16.80 -6.12
N PRO A 372 3.83 -16.95 -6.73
CA PRO A 372 3.69 -17.64 -8.00
C PRO A 372 4.19 -16.78 -9.17
N ALA A 373 4.40 -17.40 -10.34
CA ALA A 373 4.91 -16.72 -11.53
C ALA A 373 3.98 -15.59 -12.06
N GLN A 374 2.68 -15.68 -11.74
CA GLN A 374 1.68 -14.66 -12.03
C GLN A 374 1.89 -13.37 -11.20
N GLY A 375 2.67 -13.43 -10.12
CA GLY A 375 2.99 -12.33 -9.23
C GLY A 375 2.25 -12.36 -7.90
N ALA A 376 2.65 -11.50 -6.97
CA ALA A 376 2.15 -11.49 -5.60
C ALA A 376 0.65 -11.12 -5.48
N VAL A 377 0.09 -10.39 -6.45
CA VAL A 377 -1.36 -10.08 -6.49
C VAL A 377 -2.19 -11.37 -6.57
N ALA A 378 -1.70 -12.41 -7.26
CA ALA A 378 -2.41 -13.68 -7.41
C ALA A 378 -2.66 -14.35 -6.05
N LEU A 379 -1.74 -14.22 -5.10
CA LEU A 379 -1.92 -14.75 -3.74
C LEU A 379 -3.18 -14.18 -3.08
N LEU A 380 -3.46 -12.89 -3.26
CA LEU A 380 -4.67 -12.25 -2.73
C LEU A 380 -5.91 -12.56 -3.56
N ARG A 381 -5.77 -12.78 -4.87
CA ARG A 381 -6.90 -13.14 -5.75
C ARG A 381 -7.35 -14.58 -5.61
N GLU A 382 -6.50 -15.44 -5.07
CA GLU A 382 -6.78 -16.87 -4.86
C GLU A 382 -6.98 -17.22 -3.38
N ASP A 383 -7.02 -16.22 -2.50
CA ASP A 383 -7.17 -16.40 -1.06
C ASP A 383 -8.64 -16.27 -0.63
N PRO A 384 -9.27 -17.35 -0.13
CA PRO A 384 -10.64 -17.31 0.36
C PRO A 384 -10.88 -16.23 1.42
N LYS A 385 -9.90 -16.00 2.31
CA LYS A 385 -10.03 -15.03 3.41
C LYS A 385 -10.24 -13.60 2.92
N THR A 386 -9.65 -13.25 1.77
CA THR A 386 -9.75 -11.90 1.20
C THR A 386 -10.80 -11.78 0.11
N GLN A 387 -11.05 -12.84 -0.68
CA GLN A 387 -12.04 -12.83 -1.75
C GLN A 387 -13.45 -13.22 -1.31
N GLY A 388 -13.59 -14.16 -0.38
CA GLY A 388 -14.89 -14.64 0.12
C GLY A 388 -15.82 -13.52 0.57
N PRO A 389 -15.36 -12.58 1.44
CA PRO A 389 -16.14 -11.39 1.81
C PRO A 389 -16.60 -10.54 0.62
N ARG A 390 -15.76 -10.39 -0.42
CA ARG A 390 -16.07 -9.58 -1.60
C ARG A 390 -17.13 -10.25 -2.47
N ILE A 391 -17.01 -11.56 -2.64
CA ILE A 391 -17.97 -12.39 -3.39
C ILE A 391 -19.31 -12.40 -2.65
N PHE A 392 -19.31 -12.62 -1.34
CA PHE A 392 -20.50 -12.57 -0.51
C PHE A 392 -21.18 -11.20 -0.56
N ALA A 393 -20.41 -10.11 -0.39
CA ALA A 393 -20.94 -8.76 -0.49
C ALA A 393 -21.58 -8.47 -1.85
N SER A 394 -21.01 -9.00 -2.93
CA SER A 394 -21.47 -8.72 -4.30
C SER A 394 -22.67 -9.57 -4.72
N HIS A 395 -22.80 -10.80 -4.20
CA HIS A 395 -23.73 -11.80 -4.73
C HIS A 395 -24.72 -12.35 -3.69
N CYS A 396 -24.40 -12.30 -2.40
CA CYS A 396 -25.17 -12.94 -1.33
C CYS A 396 -25.81 -11.93 -0.36
N SER A 397 -25.18 -10.77 -0.17
CA SER A 397 -25.59 -9.76 0.83
C SER A 397 -26.94 -9.08 0.56
N SER A 398 -27.53 -9.28 -0.63
CA SER A 398 -28.88 -8.83 -0.93
C SER A 398 -29.95 -9.61 -0.14
N CYS A 399 -29.68 -10.89 0.15
CA CYS A 399 -30.59 -11.78 0.86
C CYS A 399 -30.04 -12.14 2.25
N HIS A 400 -28.78 -12.56 2.31
CA HIS A 400 -28.13 -13.07 3.51
C HIS A 400 -27.41 -11.96 4.29
N ARG A 401 -27.13 -12.28 5.55
CA ARG A 401 -26.21 -11.54 6.42
C ARG A 401 -25.06 -12.45 6.83
N TYR A 402 -23.98 -11.84 7.29
CA TYR A 402 -22.90 -12.52 7.98
C TYR A 402 -22.67 -11.74 9.27
N ASP A 403 -23.18 -12.25 10.38
CA ASP A 403 -23.15 -11.61 11.70
C ASP A 403 -23.68 -10.17 11.64
N GLY A 404 -24.82 -10.00 10.96
CA GLY A 404 -25.47 -8.70 10.77
C GLY A 404 -24.83 -7.75 9.74
N HIS A 405 -23.73 -8.13 9.07
CA HIS A 405 -23.07 -7.30 8.05
C HIS A 405 -23.01 -7.97 6.65
N ASP A 406 -22.51 -7.24 5.66
CA ASP A 406 -22.43 -7.64 4.24
C ASP A 406 -21.27 -8.61 3.91
N GLY A 407 -20.70 -9.30 4.90
CA GLY A 407 -19.44 -10.03 4.79
C GLY A 407 -18.17 -9.16 4.86
N ARG A 408 -18.21 -7.86 4.51
CA ARG A 408 -17.06 -6.92 4.59
C ARG A 408 -17.09 -6.01 5.81
N GLY A 409 -18.06 -6.20 6.71
CA GLY A 409 -18.25 -5.40 7.91
C GLY A 409 -19.08 -4.13 7.69
N ASN A 410 -19.66 -3.92 6.50
CA ASN A 410 -20.58 -2.81 6.29
C ASN A 410 -21.99 -3.20 6.71
N LEU A 411 -22.71 -2.25 7.31
CA LEU A 411 -24.13 -2.40 7.57
C LEU A 411 -24.89 -2.46 6.25
N VAL A 412 -25.81 -3.40 6.17
CA VAL A 412 -26.70 -3.62 5.01
C VAL A 412 -28.13 -3.20 5.40
N ALA A 413 -29.02 -3.04 4.41
CA ALA A 413 -30.38 -2.57 4.62
C ALA A 413 -31.11 -3.34 5.74
N GLU A 414 -32.05 -2.67 6.43
CA GLU A 414 -32.74 -3.21 7.63
C GLU A 414 -33.44 -4.55 7.41
N TYR A 415 -33.78 -4.91 6.16
CA TYR A 415 -34.49 -6.14 5.83
C TYR A 415 -33.58 -7.21 5.20
N SER A 416 -33.55 -8.41 5.79
CA SER A 416 -32.93 -9.61 5.25
C SER A 416 -34.02 -10.63 4.88
N SER A 417 -33.90 -11.26 3.72
CA SER A 417 -34.88 -12.22 3.20
C SER A 417 -34.42 -13.67 3.28
N ALA A 418 -33.30 -13.95 3.95
CA ALA A 418 -32.71 -15.28 4.08
C ALA A 418 -31.85 -15.36 5.37
N PRO A 419 -31.54 -16.57 5.88
CA PRO A 419 -30.78 -16.73 7.12
C PRO A 419 -29.43 -16.03 7.14
N ASP A 420 -28.99 -15.63 8.33
CA ASP A 420 -27.60 -15.25 8.59
C ASP A 420 -26.70 -16.50 8.47
N LEU A 421 -25.61 -16.36 7.72
CA LEU A 421 -24.70 -17.45 7.39
C LEU A 421 -23.42 -17.44 8.24
N ALA A 422 -23.30 -16.53 9.21
CA ALA A 422 -22.19 -16.56 10.15
C ALA A 422 -22.22 -17.84 11.00
N GLY A 423 -21.12 -18.60 10.96
CA GLY A 423 -21.02 -19.88 11.64
C GLY A 423 -21.94 -20.97 11.08
N PHE A 424 -22.38 -20.86 9.82
CA PHE A 424 -23.22 -21.87 9.17
C PHE A 424 -22.67 -23.29 9.37
N ALA A 425 -23.56 -24.22 9.72
CA ALA A 425 -23.27 -25.62 10.05
C ALA A 425 -22.41 -25.86 11.31
N SER A 426 -22.09 -24.83 12.10
CA SER A 426 -21.52 -25.02 13.43
C SER A 426 -22.59 -25.58 14.39
N ARG A 427 -22.16 -26.35 15.42
CA ARG A 427 -23.04 -26.79 16.53
C ARG A 427 -24.02 -25.70 17.01
N GLU A 428 -23.52 -24.50 17.33
CA GLU A 428 -24.35 -23.40 17.80
C GLU A 428 -25.38 -22.95 16.74
N TRP A 429 -24.97 -22.85 15.48
CA TRP A 429 -25.85 -22.45 14.39
C TRP A 429 -26.94 -23.51 14.15
N VAL A 430 -26.59 -24.80 14.20
CA VAL A 430 -27.55 -25.91 14.02
C VAL A 430 -28.48 -26.06 15.22
N GLU A 431 -28.01 -25.86 16.45
CA GLU A 431 -28.89 -25.82 17.64
C GLU A 431 -29.95 -24.72 17.51
N LYS A 432 -29.55 -23.53 17.05
CA LYS A 432 -30.49 -22.43 16.76
C LYS A 432 -31.41 -22.77 15.58
N LEU A 433 -30.92 -23.45 14.55
CA LEU A 433 -31.76 -23.91 13.44
C LEU A 433 -32.89 -24.85 13.94
N LEU A 434 -32.58 -25.71 14.91
CA LEU A 434 -33.52 -26.71 15.46
C LEU A 434 -34.35 -26.17 16.64
N ASP A 435 -34.24 -24.89 16.97
CA ASP A 435 -35.13 -24.21 17.92
C ASP A 435 -36.22 -23.42 17.19
N HIS A 436 -37.49 -23.63 17.56
CA HIS A 436 -38.61 -22.97 16.87
C HIS A 436 -38.53 -21.44 16.91
N GLN A 437 -38.16 -20.84 18.05
CA GLN A 437 -38.14 -19.37 18.19
C GLN A 437 -37.08 -18.75 17.29
N HIS A 438 -35.91 -19.38 17.21
CA HIS A 438 -34.83 -18.96 16.32
C HIS A 438 -35.18 -19.25 14.85
N PHE A 439 -35.73 -20.43 14.53
CA PHE A 439 -36.10 -20.81 13.16
C PHE A 439 -37.04 -19.79 12.50
N VAL A 440 -38.08 -19.34 13.21
CA VAL A 440 -39.05 -18.36 12.69
C VAL A 440 -38.60 -16.90 12.87
N SER A 441 -37.40 -16.66 13.39
CA SER A 441 -36.84 -15.31 13.54
C SER A 441 -36.37 -14.73 12.20
N GLU A 442 -36.21 -13.41 12.14
CA GLU A 442 -35.64 -12.71 10.99
C GLU A 442 -34.20 -13.13 10.68
N SER A 443 -33.44 -13.57 11.69
CA SER A 443 -32.05 -14.05 11.52
C SER A 443 -31.94 -15.44 10.89
N PHE A 444 -33.05 -16.17 10.76
CA PHE A 444 -33.13 -17.49 10.11
C PHE A 444 -34.20 -17.47 9.01
N PHE A 445 -35.24 -18.30 9.13
CA PHE A 445 -36.21 -18.56 8.06
C PHE A 445 -37.51 -17.75 8.22
N GLY A 446 -37.60 -16.84 9.19
CA GLY A 446 -38.81 -16.05 9.46
C GLY A 446 -39.31 -15.21 8.29
N ASN A 447 -38.41 -14.75 7.42
CA ASN A 447 -38.74 -13.96 6.23
C ASN A 447 -38.82 -14.79 4.94
N THR A 448 -38.83 -16.12 5.06
CA THR A 448 -38.89 -17.06 3.92
C THR A 448 -40.26 -17.76 3.85
N GLU A 449 -40.55 -18.47 2.75
CA GLU A 449 -41.76 -19.30 2.68
C GLU A 449 -41.76 -20.45 3.71
N PHE A 450 -40.60 -20.79 4.27
CA PHE A 450 -40.42 -21.87 5.23
C PHE A 450 -40.95 -21.55 6.64
N VAL A 451 -41.24 -20.28 6.97
CA VAL A 451 -41.79 -19.88 8.29
C VAL A 451 -43.11 -20.60 8.63
N ASN A 452 -43.90 -20.94 7.61
CA ASN A 452 -45.16 -21.69 7.74
C ASN A 452 -45.04 -23.15 7.27
N GLY A 453 -43.81 -23.60 6.99
CA GLY A 453 -43.48 -24.90 6.43
C GLY A 453 -43.63 -26.06 7.42
N LYS A 454 -43.35 -27.29 6.94
CA LYS A 454 -43.41 -28.50 7.77
C LYS A 454 -42.40 -28.45 8.91
N MET A 455 -41.18 -27.96 8.65
CA MET A 455 -40.12 -27.87 9.66
C MET A 455 -40.52 -26.96 10.83
N ALA A 456 -40.98 -25.74 10.57
CA ALA A 456 -41.47 -24.82 11.61
C ALA A 456 -42.57 -25.46 12.47
N LYS A 457 -43.53 -26.13 11.83
CA LYS A 457 -44.63 -26.82 12.53
C LYS A 457 -44.17 -28.01 13.35
N GLN A 458 -43.09 -28.69 12.93
CA GLN A 458 -42.52 -29.81 13.68
C GLN A 458 -41.75 -29.30 14.90
N LEU A 459 -40.87 -28.32 14.72
CA LEU A 459 -40.13 -27.71 15.83
C LEU A 459 -41.06 -27.07 16.88
N ALA A 460 -42.20 -26.50 16.46
CA ALA A 460 -43.20 -25.95 17.37
C ALA A 460 -43.85 -27.00 18.30
N LYS A 461 -43.80 -28.28 17.91
CA LYS A 461 -44.39 -29.39 18.68
C LYS A 461 -43.41 -30.02 19.65
N TYR A 462 -42.10 -29.76 19.51
CA TYR A 462 -41.09 -30.35 20.37
C TYR A 462 -41.39 -30.06 21.84
N ASP A 463 -41.51 -31.12 22.63
CA ASP A 463 -41.61 -31.01 24.07
C ASP A 463 -40.23 -30.80 24.71
N GLU A 464 -40.19 -30.67 26.04
CA GLU A 464 -38.93 -30.41 26.74
C GLU A 464 -37.95 -31.60 26.69
N ALA A 465 -38.45 -32.84 26.49
CA ALA A 465 -37.59 -34.01 26.31
C ALA A 465 -36.96 -34.00 24.91
N GLU A 466 -37.75 -33.74 23.86
CA GLU A 466 -37.26 -33.62 22.48
C GLU A 466 -36.26 -32.46 22.34
N LYS A 467 -36.53 -31.31 22.96
CA LYS A 467 -35.57 -30.19 22.99
C LYS A 467 -34.26 -30.54 23.67
N ALA A 468 -34.27 -31.39 24.70
CA ALA A 468 -33.04 -31.83 25.37
C ALA A 468 -32.15 -32.71 24.48
N LEU A 469 -32.70 -33.28 23.40
CA LEU A 469 -31.98 -34.11 22.43
C LEU A 469 -31.39 -33.31 21.27
N VAL A 470 -31.87 -32.09 21.00
CA VAL A 470 -31.39 -31.21 19.93
C VAL A 470 -29.86 -31.05 19.88
N PRO A 471 -29.15 -30.85 21.01
CA PRO A 471 -27.68 -30.71 20.97
C PRO A 471 -26.96 -31.93 20.39
N LYS A 472 -27.51 -33.15 20.54
CA LYS A 472 -26.91 -34.37 19.96
C LYS A 472 -27.02 -34.37 18.44
N VAL A 473 -28.19 -34.03 17.90
CA VAL A 473 -28.39 -33.93 16.45
C VAL A 473 -27.61 -32.76 15.86
N ALA A 474 -27.56 -31.64 16.56
CA ALA A 474 -26.74 -30.50 16.14
C ALA A 474 -25.25 -30.86 16.10
N ALA A 475 -24.75 -31.63 17.08
CA ALA A 475 -23.40 -32.14 17.09
C ALA A 475 -23.13 -33.10 15.91
N LEU A 476 -24.07 -34.00 15.59
CA LEU A 476 -23.98 -34.91 14.44
C LEU A 476 -23.89 -34.13 13.12
N LEU A 477 -24.85 -33.23 12.84
CA LEU A 477 -24.88 -32.46 11.60
C LEU A 477 -23.65 -31.55 11.46
N SER A 478 -23.17 -31.01 12.57
CA SER A 478 -21.94 -30.22 12.63
C SER A 478 -20.67 -31.06 12.41
N ASP A 479 -20.67 -32.32 12.83
CA ASP A 479 -19.59 -33.27 12.54
C ASP A 479 -19.56 -33.64 11.04
N LEU A 480 -20.72 -33.87 10.41
CA LEU A 480 -20.85 -34.07 8.96
C LEU A 480 -20.35 -32.87 8.14
N ALA A 481 -20.41 -31.67 8.70
CA ALA A 481 -19.89 -30.48 8.05
C ALA A 481 -18.36 -30.47 7.99
N GLU A 482 -17.65 -31.26 8.80
CA GLU A 482 -16.19 -31.32 8.83
C GLU A 482 -15.54 -29.93 8.94
N LEU A 483 -16.12 -29.06 9.77
CA LEU A 483 -15.63 -27.69 9.92
C LEU A 483 -14.23 -27.70 10.56
N PRO A 484 -13.23 -26.97 10.00
CA PRO A 484 -11.86 -27.06 10.46
C PRO A 484 -11.60 -26.64 11.91
N TYR A 485 -12.50 -25.83 12.48
CA TYR A 485 -12.41 -25.27 13.83
C TYR A 485 -13.29 -26.02 14.85
N GLN A 486 -13.88 -27.15 14.46
CA GLN A 486 -14.77 -27.92 15.34
C GLN A 486 -14.20 -29.29 15.66
N LYS A 487 -14.44 -29.71 16.90
CA LYS A 487 -14.02 -31.02 17.40
C LYS A 487 -14.86 -32.11 16.73
N LYS A 488 -14.20 -33.08 16.11
CA LYS A 488 -14.83 -34.31 15.60
C LYS A 488 -15.45 -35.11 16.74
N LEU A 489 -16.59 -35.73 16.47
CA LEU A 489 -17.20 -36.68 17.39
C LEU A 489 -16.42 -37.99 17.41
N SER A 490 -16.48 -38.68 18.55
CA SER A 490 -16.14 -40.10 18.61
C SER A 490 -17.18 -40.95 17.91
N ASP A 491 -16.82 -42.18 17.52
CA ASP A 491 -17.74 -43.10 16.84
C ASP A 491 -19.01 -43.34 17.68
N ASP A 492 -18.87 -43.53 19.00
CA ASP A 492 -19.98 -43.69 19.94
C ASP A 492 -20.91 -42.45 19.99
N GLU A 493 -20.34 -41.24 19.98
CA GLU A 493 -21.13 -39.99 19.96
C GLU A 493 -21.87 -39.82 18.63
N ARG A 494 -21.28 -40.30 17.53
CA ARG A 494 -21.87 -40.26 16.20
C ARG A 494 -23.04 -41.23 16.07
N GLU A 495 -22.87 -42.46 16.54
CA GLU A 495 -23.93 -43.48 16.60
C GLU A 495 -25.12 -42.98 17.45
N ALA A 496 -24.84 -42.46 18.64
CA ALA A 496 -25.88 -41.88 19.49
C ALA A 496 -26.57 -40.66 18.87
N GLY A 497 -25.88 -39.90 18.01
CA GLY A 497 -26.47 -38.81 17.24
C GLY A 497 -27.43 -39.31 16.17
N PHE A 498 -27.06 -40.38 15.47
CA PHE A 498 -27.90 -41.03 14.45
C PHE A 498 -29.13 -41.69 15.06
N ASP A 499 -29.00 -42.38 16.19
CA ASP A 499 -30.14 -42.96 16.92
C ASP A 499 -31.20 -41.90 17.22
N VAL A 500 -30.77 -40.72 17.69
CA VAL A 500 -31.69 -39.61 17.97
C VAL A 500 -32.28 -39.03 16.68
N PHE A 501 -31.49 -38.93 15.61
CA PHE A 501 -31.94 -38.42 14.31
C PHE A 501 -33.00 -39.33 13.66
N PHE A 502 -32.79 -40.64 13.72
CA PHE A 502 -33.64 -41.67 13.12
C PHE A 502 -34.87 -41.97 13.98
N ASP A 503 -34.66 -42.30 15.25
CA ASP A 503 -35.71 -42.93 16.07
C ASP A 503 -36.41 -41.95 17.01
N GLU A 504 -35.69 -40.99 17.61
CA GLU A 504 -36.29 -40.11 18.64
C GLU A 504 -36.93 -38.85 18.04
N LEU A 505 -36.25 -38.17 17.11
CA LEU A 505 -36.78 -36.96 16.45
C LEU A 505 -37.41 -37.22 15.08
N ALA A 506 -37.29 -38.46 14.56
CA ALA A 506 -37.84 -38.88 13.27
C ALA A 506 -37.51 -37.93 12.11
N CYS A 507 -36.29 -37.40 12.07
CA CYS A 507 -35.86 -36.44 11.05
C CYS A 507 -35.88 -37.04 9.64
N ILE A 508 -35.72 -38.37 9.53
CA ILE A 508 -35.78 -39.12 8.27
C ILE A 508 -37.14 -39.13 7.58
N ASP A 509 -38.22 -38.87 8.32
CA ASP A 509 -39.56 -38.74 7.73
C ASP A 509 -39.61 -37.62 6.67
N CYS A 510 -38.65 -36.68 6.73
CA CYS A 510 -38.54 -35.57 5.81
C CYS A 510 -37.19 -35.50 5.08
N HIS A 511 -36.08 -35.81 5.74
CA HIS A 511 -34.72 -35.63 5.22
C HIS A 511 -34.06 -36.95 4.88
N ASP A 512 -33.47 -37.05 3.70
CA ASP A 512 -32.59 -38.17 3.36
C ASP A 512 -31.20 -37.96 3.98
N ILE A 513 -30.55 -39.06 4.35
CA ILE A 513 -29.16 -39.11 4.78
C ILE A 513 -28.60 -40.48 4.37
N GLU A 514 -27.44 -40.50 3.73
CA GLU A 514 -26.77 -41.69 3.18
C GLU A 514 -27.53 -42.46 2.07
N ASN A 515 -28.52 -41.85 1.43
CA ASN A 515 -29.40 -42.43 0.38
C ASN A 515 -30.29 -43.55 0.92
N GLU A 516 -30.85 -43.38 2.11
CA GLU A 516 -31.72 -44.38 2.74
C GLU A 516 -33.20 -44.21 2.37
N ASP A 517 -33.66 -43.02 1.93
CA ASP A 517 -35.08 -42.81 1.57
C ASP A 517 -35.37 -41.62 0.61
N GLU A 518 -36.53 -41.62 -0.05
CA GLU A 518 -37.00 -40.50 -0.90
C GLU A 518 -37.74 -39.43 -0.07
N GLY A 519 -36.98 -38.70 0.76
CA GLY A 519 -37.48 -37.60 1.58
C GLY A 519 -38.04 -36.42 0.76
N SER A 520 -38.91 -35.61 1.39
CA SER A 520 -39.52 -34.42 0.75
C SER A 520 -38.74 -33.11 0.99
N ALA A 521 -37.62 -33.19 1.71
CA ALA A 521 -36.72 -32.11 2.11
C ALA A 521 -35.26 -32.40 1.66
N PRO A 522 -34.33 -31.41 1.77
CA PRO A 522 -32.96 -31.59 1.30
C PRO A 522 -32.23 -32.78 1.94
N ASP A 523 -31.48 -33.51 1.12
CA ASP A 523 -30.52 -34.53 1.55
C ASP A 523 -29.41 -33.90 2.42
N LEU A 524 -29.26 -34.45 3.62
CA LEU A 524 -28.31 -34.01 4.64
C LEU A 524 -27.01 -34.83 4.63
N THR A 525 -26.80 -35.72 3.65
CA THR A 525 -25.54 -36.46 3.47
C THR A 525 -24.38 -35.49 3.31
N GLY A 526 -23.49 -35.45 4.32
CA GLY A 526 -22.39 -34.50 4.38
C GLY A 526 -22.87 -33.05 4.55
N TYR A 527 -23.99 -32.82 5.24
CA TYR A 527 -24.57 -31.50 5.47
C TYR A 527 -23.52 -30.46 5.87
N GLY A 528 -23.51 -29.33 5.16
CA GLY A 528 -22.59 -28.23 5.44
C GLY A 528 -21.12 -28.50 5.09
N SER A 529 -20.74 -29.70 4.64
CA SER A 529 -19.40 -30.03 4.15
C SER A 529 -19.02 -29.16 2.95
N ARG A 530 -17.72 -29.16 2.60
CA ARG A 530 -17.23 -28.42 1.44
C ARG A 530 -17.94 -28.84 0.15
N GLU A 531 -18.08 -30.15 -0.08
CA GLU A 531 -18.75 -30.68 -1.27
C GLU A 531 -20.25 -30.37 -1.28
N TRP A 532 -20.91 -30.49 -0.12
CA TRP A 532 -22.32 -30.17 0.02
C TRP A 532 -22.60 -28.70 -0.29
N LEU A 533 -21.80 -27.78 0.25
CA LEU A 533 -21.94 -26.35 -0.01
C LEU A 533 -21.64 -25.97 -1.47
N LEU A 534 -20.63 -26.58 -2.09
CA LEU A 534 -20.32 -26.38 -3.51
C LEU A 534 -21.49 -26.80 -4.40
N ALA A 535 -22.06 -27.98 -4.14
CA ALA A 535 -23.23 -28.47 -4.86
C ALA A 535 -24.47 -27.60 -4.60
N PHE A 536 -24.71 -27.19 -3.35
CA PHE A 536 -25.86 -26.40 -2.96
C PHE A 536 -25.85 -25.00 -3.56
N ILE A 537 -24.73 -24.28 -3.48
CA ILE A 537 -24.59 -22.95 -4.10
C ILE A 537 -24.59 -23.09 -5.63
N GLY A 538 -24.03 -24.20 -6.14
CA GLY A 538 -24.00 -24.52 -7.57
C GLY A 538 -25.41 -24.64 -8.18
N ASP A 539 -26.26 -25.46 -7.58
CA ASP A 539 -27.66 -25.62 -7.99
C ASP A 539 -28.59 -26.03 -6.82
N PRO A 540 -29.17 -25.07 -6.07
CA PRO A 540 -30.09 -25.37 -4.98
C PRO A 540 -31.43 -25.94 -5.46
N SER A 541 -31.72 -25.88 -6.77
CA SER A 541 -32.91 -26.48 -7.39
C SER A 541 -32.71 -27.92 -7.88
N HIS A 542 -31.54 -28.51 -7.61
CA HIS A 542 -31.32 -29.93 -7.83
C HIS A 542 -32.24 -30.77 -6.91
N GLU A 543 -32.66 -31.96 -7.36
CA GLU A 543 -33.59 -32.83 -6.63
C GLU A 543 -33.08 -33.21 -5.23
N ARG A 544 -31.75 -33.38 -5.11
CA ARG A 544 -31.02 -33.55 -3.85
C ARG A 544 -31.33 -32.47 -2.80
N PHE A 545 -31.67 -31.25 -3.20
CA PHE A 545 -31.87 -30.12 -2.30
C PHE A 545 -33.34 -29.73 -2.24
N TYR A 546 -33.72 -28.59 -2.83
CA TYR A 546 -35.09 -28.10 -2.78
C TYR A 546 -35.89 -28.46 -4.04
N GLY A 547 -35.26 -28.92 -5.13
CA GLY A 547 -35.97 -29.25 -6.36
C GLY A 547 -36.86 -28.09 -6.84
N SER A 548 -38.13 -28.38 -7.10
CA SER A 548 -39.18 -27.41 -7.44
C SER A 548 -39.66 -26.53 -6.28
N LYS A 549 -39.25 -26.83 -5.03
CA LYS A 549 -39.58 -26.08 -3.81
C LYS A 549 -38.53 -25.03 -3.46
N ASN A 550 -37.54 -24.80 -4.33
CA ASN A 550 -36.58 -23.71 -4.14
C ASN A 550 -37.33 -22.38 -4.22
N ASP A 551 -37.45 -21.68 -3.08
CA ASP A 551 -38.17 -20.42 -2.92
C ASP A 551 -37.63 -19.35 -3.90
N ARG A 552 -36.36 -18.94 -3.70
CA ARG A 552 -35.78 -17.82 -4.45
C ARG A 552 -34.26 -17.85 -4.59
N MET A 553 -33.59 -18.93 -4.17
CA MET A 553 -32.13 -18.98 -4.21
C MET A 553 -31.64 -19.20 -5.65
N PRO A 554 -30.78 -18.33 -6.20
CA PRO A 554 -30.20 -18.52 -7.53
C PRO A 554 -29.32 -19.77 -7.63
N SER A 555 -29.34 -20.46 -8.77
CA SER A 555 -28.35 -21.49 -9.11
C SER A 555 -27.08 -20.84 -9.66
N PHE A 556 -26.14 -20.51 -8.77
CA PHE A 556 -24.97 -19.71 -9.13
C PHE A 556 -24.02 -20.42 -10.09
N GLY A 557 -23.80 -21.72 -9.90
CA GLY A 557 -22.95 -22.55 -10.75
C GLY A 557 -23.64 -22.92 -12.06
N ARG A 558 -24.85 -23.46 -12.01
CA ARG A 558 -25.60 -23.88 -13.21
C ARG A 558 -25.84 -22.71 -14.18
N ASP A 559 -26.25 -21.57 -13.64
CA ASP A 559 -26.58 -20.39 -14.44
C ASP A 559 -25.34 -19.52 -14.75
N ASN A 560 -24.13 -19.97 -14.37
CA ASN A 560 -22.85 -19.26 -14.54
C ASN A 560 -22.87 -17.81 -14.02
N LYS A 561 -23.52 -17.57 -12.87
CA LYS A 561 -23.59 -16.23 -12.25
C LYS A 561 -22.30 -15.82 -11.54
N ILE A 562 -21.58 -16.81 -11.03
CA ILE A 562 -20.20 -16.70 -10.52
C ILE A 562 -19.41 -17.92 -10.97
N SER A 563 -18.10 -17.78 -11.11
CA SER A 563 -17.24 -18.88 -11.55
C SER A 563 -17.13 -19.98 -10.49
N ALA A 564 -16.85 -21.22 -10.91
CA ALA A 564 -16.62 -22.32 -9.98
C ALA A 564 -15.56 -22.00 -8.91
N ARG A 565 -14.50 -21.27 -9.32
CA ARG A 565 -13.43 -20.83 -8.40
C ARG A 565 -13.91 -19.80 -7.37
N GLU A 566 -14.81 -18.90 -7.75
CA GLU A 566 -15.43 -17.95 -6.81
C GLU A 566 -16.35 -18.67 -5.83
N ILE A 567 -17.10 -19.68 -6.28
CA ILE A 567 -17.91 -20.53 -5.39
C ILE A 567 -16.99 -21.24 -4.39
N GLU A 568 -15.87 -21.83 -4.83
CA GLU A 568 -14.88 -22.43 -3.93
C GLU A 568 -14.39 -21.45 -2.87
N MET A 569 -13.95 -20.25 -3.26
CA MET A 569 -13.46 -19.24 -2.31
C MET A 569 -14.56 -18.75 -1.35
N LEU A 570 -15.81 -18.66 -1.80
CA LEU A 570 -16.94 -18.32 -0.96
C LEU A 570 -17.22 -19.41 0.08
N VAL A 571 -17.25 -20.68 -0.36
CA VAL A 571 -17.46 -21.84 0.51
C VAL A 571 -16.33 -21.98 1.52
N ASP A 572 -15.09 -21.92 1.06
CA ASP A 572 -13.90 -21.98 1.90
C ASP A 572 -13.91 -20.82 2.92
N TRP A 573 -14.40 -19.63 2.55
CA TRP A 573 -14.57 -18.54 3.50
C TRP A 573 -15.69 -18.77 4.53
N LEU A 574 -16.88 -19.20 4.11
CA LEU A 574 -17.99 -19.49 5.03
C LEU A 574 -17.60 -20.57 6.06
N ARG A 575 -16.77 -21.54 5.64
CA ARG A 575 -16.28 -22.63 6.47
C ARG A 575 -15.06 -22.28 7.33
N LYS A 576 -14.52 -21.06 7.23
CA LYS A 576 -13.21 -20.69 7.78
C LYS A 576 -12.07 -21.63 7.35
N ASP A 577 -12.14 -22.17 6.14
CA ASP A 577 -11.15 -23.10 5.59
C ASP A 577 -10.15 -22.40 4.67
N TRP A 578 -9.25 -21.63 5.27
CA TRP A 578 -8.09 -21.04 4.59
C TRP A 578 -6.81 -21.38 5.35
N ILE A 579 -5.70 -21.21 4.65
CA ILE A 579 -4.38 -21.46 5.21
C ILE A 579 -3.95 -20.23 6.04
N SER A 580 -3.41 -20.43 7.25
CA SER A 580 -2.82 -19.39 8.09
C SER A 580 -1.57 -19.90 8.83
N LEU A 581 -0.66 -18.98 9.21
CA LEU A 581 0.47 -19.24 10.10
C LEU A 581 0.05 -19.31 11.57
N MET A 582 -1.04 -18.66 11.97
CA MET A 582 -1.65 -18.86 13.29
C MET A 582 -2.51 -20.14 13.21
N GLY A 583 -2.51 -20.95 14.27
CA GLY A 583 -3.31 -22.18 14.30
C GLY A 583 -4.79 -21.86 14.06
N LYS A 584 -5.55 -22.82 13.53
CA LYS A 584 -6.98 -22.64 13.23
C LYS A 584 -7.85 -22.34 14.48
N ASP A 585 -7.28 -22.47 15.68
CA ASP A 585 -7.95 -22.29 16.98
C ASP A 585 -7.88 -20.86 17.54
N ASP A 586 -7.12 -19.94 16.92
CA ASP A 586 -6.90 -18.56 17.40
C ASP A 586 -7.71 -17.47 16.62
N GLU A 587 -8.63 -17.86 15.71
CA GLU A 587 -9.49 -16.96 14.88
C GLU A 587 -11.00 -17.18 15.06
#